data_AF-A0A849ALV3-F1
#
_entry.id   AF-A0A849ALV3-F1
#
_cell.length_a   1.000
_cell.length_b   1.000
_cell.length_c   1.000
_cell.angle_alpha   90.00
_cell.angle_beta   90.00
_cell.angle_gamma   90.00
#
_symmetry.space_group_name_H-M   'P 1'
#
loop_
_entity.id
_entity.type
_entity.pdbx_description
1 polymer ?
#
loop_
_entity_poly.entity_id
_entity_poly.type
_entity_poly.pdbx_seq_one_letter_code
_entity_poly.pdbx_strand_id
1 'polypeptide(L)'
;MTTLHSARGRMSSGPTRSAGRAQRILAIGAALLALPYFMLKVVWLSGSRIGIQDPDFGRSAVMHALNGATLGLDLAVLGLATVFYRNARPRSLLVVPPMWIGYGLLGQILLLIVPATLLQPTTSASAGPDAIAGWVYAVVYTGFCGIGLCLLPAFALYARDRWGRDWSRPLKSVAPQPVPAFTTSVAVLVALALAGYGLTRGDLRDGVPWLTDAGLGALAVLALLALSRGMTALPRWSALLVLFAGSGAWVAWGVYGLVLELVPNDLTSGPSSAAPVILNAAKVAGGLALARTIRRHA
;
A
#
# COMPACT_ATOMS: atom_id res chain seq x y z
N MET A 1 -10.35 -35.38 -50.54
CA MET A 1 -11.54 -34.75 -49.94
C MET A 1 -11.41 -34.82 -48.43
N THR A 2 -11.17 -33.67 -47.81
CA THR A 2 -10.64 -33.51 -46.45
C THR A 2 -11.78 -33.34 -45.46
N THR A 3 -11.86 -34.22 -44.45
CA THR A 3 -12.81 -34.16 -43.35
C THR A 3 -12.45 -33.04 -42.36
N LEU A 4 -13.28 -32.00 -42.30
CA LEU A 4 -13.20 -30.93 -41.30
C LEU A 4 -13.85 -31.39 -39.98
N HIS A 5 -13.01 -31.72 -38.99
CA HIS A 5 -13.44 -31.93 -37.61
C HIS A 5 -13.59 -30.58 -36.91
N SER A 6 -14.82 -30.08 -36.81
CA SER A 6 -15.15 -28.87 -36.04
C SER A 6 -15.17 -29.19 -34.55
N ALA A 7 -14.03 -29.02 -33.88
CA ALA A 7 -13.94 -29.05 -32.43
C ALA A 7 -14.45 -27.72 -31.84
N ARG A 8 -15.77 -27.58 -31.68
CA ARG A 8 -16.34 -26.56 -30.78
C ARG A 8 -16.03 -26.97 -29.34
N GLY A 9 -14.92 -26.43 -28.82
CA GLY A 9 -14.56 -26.52 -27.42
C GLY A 9 -15.68 -25.95 -26.54
N ARG A 10 -16.30 -26.82 -25.73
CA ARG A 10 -17.18 -26.40 -24.65
C ARG A 10 -16.35 -25.61 -23.65
N MET A 11 -16.59 -24.30 -23.53
CA MET A 11 -16.17 -23.55 -22.35
C MET A 11 -16.93 -24.12 -21.16
N SER A 12 -16.26 -24.94 -20.35
CA SER A 12 -16.78 -25.34 -19.06
C SER A 12 -16.74 -24.12 -18.14
N SER A 13 -17.88 -23.44 -18.01
CA SER A 13 -18.13 -22.51 -16.91
C SER A 13 -18.22 -23.33 -15.62
N GLY A 14 -17.08 -23.64 -15.02
CA GLY A 14 -17.03 -24.23 -13.69
C GLY A 14 -17.77 -23.34 -12.69
N PRO A 15 -18.41 -23.91 -11.65
CA PRO A 15 -19.22 -23.15 -10.71
C PRO A 15 -18.41 -21.99 -10.11
N THR A 16 -18.94 -20.78 -10.23
CA THR A 16 -18.37 -19.59 -9.59
C THR A 16 -18.44 -19.80 -8.09
N ARG A 17 -17.30 -20.12 -7.45
CA ARG A 17 -17.22 -20.20 -5.99
C ARG A 17 -17.57 -18.82 -5.43
N SER A 18 -18.67 -18.76 -4.68
CA SER A 18 -19.06 -17.56 -3.95
C SER A 18 -18.00 -17.20 -2.90
N ALA A 19 -17.78 -15.91 -2.65
CA ALA A 19 -16.93 -15.46 -1.55
C ALA A 19 -17.37 -16.09 -0.22
N GLY A 20 -16.42 -16.59 0.56
CA GLY A 20 -16.69 -17.06 1.92
C GLY A 20 -17.21 -15.94 2.83
N ARG A 21 -17.92 -16.30 3.91
CA ARG A 21 -18.54 -15.34 4.84
C ARG A 21 -17.54 -14.31 5.38
N ALA A 22 -16.36 -14.74 5.79
CA ALA A 22 -15.31 -13.85 6.30
C ALA A 22 -14.86 -12.82 5.24
N GLN A 23 -14.60 -13.25 4.00
CA GLN A 23 -14.22 -12.35 2.90
C GLN A 23 -15.30 -11.31 2.61
N ARG A 24 -16.59 -11.68 2.67
CA ARG A 24 -17.71 -10.74 2.50
C ARG A 24 -17.78 -9.73 3.63
N ILE A 25 -17.65 -10.15 4.88
CA ILE A 25 -17.66 -9.25 6.04
C ILE A 25 -16.53 -8.24 5.93
N LEU A 26 -15.32 -8.71 5.64
CA LEU A 26 -14.15 -7.85 5.45
C LEU A 26 -14.34 -6.88 4.28
N ALA A 27 -14.88 -7.33 3.15
CA ALA A 27 -15.17 -6.46 2.02
C ALA A 27 -16.21 -5.37 2.35
N ILE A 28 -17.29 -5.73 3.05
CA ILE A 28 -18.30 -4.76 3.51
C ILE A 28 -17.68 -3.78 4.50
N GLY A 29 -16.89 -4.26 5.47
CA GLY A 29 -16.20 -3.42 6.44
C GLY A 29 -15.29 -2.41 5.76
N ALA A 30 -14.46 -2.84 4.80
CA ALA A 30 -13.60 -1.95 4.03
C ALA A 30 -14.41 -0.87 3.28
N ALA A 31 -15.54 -1.25 2.65
CA ALA A 31 -16.39 -0.30 1.95
C ALA A 31 -17.00 0.74 2.90
N LEU A 32 -17.58 0.29 4.03
CA LEU A 32 -18.22 1.17 5.00
C LEU A 32 -17.22 2.12 5.67
N LEU A 33 -16.02 1.64 6.01
CA LEU A 33 -14.97 2.43 6.65
C LEU A 33 -14.31 3.43 5.70
N ALA A 34 -14.44 3.24 4.38
CA ALA A 34 -14.02 4.21 3.38
C ALA A 34 -15.00 5.38 3.21
N LEU A 35 -16.29 5.18 3.52
CA LEU A 35 -17.33 6.19 3.25
C LEU A 35 -17.08 7.54 3.94
N PRO A 36 -16.70 7.63 5.23
CA PRO A 36 -16.54 8.93 5.88
C PRO A 36 -15.50 9.81 5.19
N TYR A 37 -14.34 9.25 4.84
CA TYR A 37 -13.28 9.98 4.15
C TYR A 37 -13.64 10.30 2.71
N PHE A 38 -14.24 9.33 1.99
CA PHE A 38 -14.76 9.54 0.65
C PHE A 38 -15.74 10.72 0.61
N MET A 39 -16.71 10.76 1.54
CA MET A 39 -17.69 11.83 1.61
C MET A 39 -17.04 13.17 1.97
N LEU A 40 -16.07 13.17 2.88
CA LEU A 40 -15.30 14.36 3.21
C LEU A 40 -14.59 14.93 1.98
N LYS A 41 -14.00 14.08 1.13
CA LYS A 41 -13.36 14.49 -0.13
C LYS A 41 -14.35 15.03 -1.14
N VAL A 42 -15.52 14.40 -1.29
CA VAL A 42 -16.59 14.92 -2.16
C VAL A 42 -17.04 16.30 -1.69
N VAL A 43 -17.24 16.48 -0.39
CA VAL A 43 -17.67 17.74 0.22
C VAL A 43 -16.61 18.84 0.01
N TRP A 44 -15.33 18.55 0.25
CA TRP A 44 -14.23 19.49 -0.02
C TRP A 44 -14.10 19.86 -1.49
N LEU A 45 -14.19 18.89 -2.40
CA LEU A 45 -14.15 19.14 -3.85
C LEU A 45 -15.39 19.89 -4.37
N SER A 46 -16.48 19.89 -3.59
CA SER A 46 -17.68 20.70 -3.86
C SER A 46 -17.57 22.13 -3.29
N GLY A 47 -16.42 22.51 -2.73
CA GLY A 47 -16.14 23.84 -2.20
C GLY A 47 -16.45 24.03 -0.71
N SER A 48 -16.99 23.03 -0.02
CA SER A 48 -17.23 23.12 1.42
C SER A 48 -15.91 23.11 2.20
N ARG A 49 -15.90 23.85 3.30
CA ARG A 49 -14.74 24.07 4.17
C ARG A 49 -14.86 23.32 5.50
N ILE A 50 -15.76 22.34 5.61
CA ILE A 50 -16.00 21.62 6.85
C ILE A 50 -14.70 20.99 7.39
N GLY A 51 -14.37 21.31 8.64
CA GLY A 51 -13.15 20.82 9.29
C GLY A 51 -11.84 21.49 8.84
N ILE A 52 -11.88 22.45 7.91
CA ILE A 52 -10.73 23.31 7.57
C ILE A 52 -10.84 24.58 8.42
N GLN A 53 -9.81 24.85 9.21
CA GLN A 53 -9.75 25.98 10.14
C GLN A 53 -9.01 27.18 9.53
N ASP A 54 -7.97 26.94 8.73
CA ASP A 54 -7.25 27.98 8.02
C ASP A 54 -7.99 28.36 6.71
N PRO A 55 -8.40 29.63 6.54
CA PRO A 55 -9.00 30.11 5.30
C PRO A 55 -8.14 29.92 4.06
N ASP A 56 -6.82 29.93 4.14
CA ASP A 56 -5.97 29.86 2.95
C ASP A 56 -5.58 28.42 2.57
N PHE A 57 -5.65 27.50 3.54
CA PHE A 57 -5.38 26.09 3.32
C PHE A 57 -6.37 25.43 2.34
N GLY A 58 -5.83 24.57 1.47
CA GLY A 58 -6.59 23.70 0.57
C GLY A 58 -7.14 24.38 -0.67
N ARG A 59 -6.79 25.65 -0.92
CA ARG A 59 -7.30 26.43 -2.06
C ARG A 59 -6.52 26.24 -3.34
N SER A 60 -5.26 25.80 -3.26
CA SER A 60 -4.42 25.66 -4.45
C SER A 60 -4.96 24.62 -5.43
N ALA A 61 -4.67 24.80 -6.73
CA ALA A 61 -5.02 23.82 -7.76
C ALA A 61 -4.37 22.46 -7.48
N VAL A 62 -3.17 22.47 -6.88
CA VAL A 62 -2.47 21.27 -6.44
C VAL A 62 -3.26 20.56 -5.34
N MET A 63 -3.73 21.26 -4.31
CA MET A 63 -4.56 20.64 -3.28
C MET A 63 -5.87 20.08 -3.82
N HIS A 64 -6.50 20.75 -4.78
CA HIS A 64 -7.67 20.20 -5.49
C HIS A 64 -7.32 18.90 -6.23
N ALA A 65 -6.18 18.87 -6.95
CA ALA A 65 -5.73 17.67 -7.64
C ALA A 65 -5.39 16.53 -6.67
N LEU A 66 -4.76 16.81 -5.54
CA LEU A 66 -4.44 15.82 -4.50
C LEU A 66 -5.71 15.27 -3.82
N ASN A 67 -6.70 16.14 -3.56
CA ASN A 67 -8.01 15.72 -3.09
C ASN A 67 -8.73 14.82 -4.12
N GLY A 68 -8.66 15.17 -5.41
CA GLY A 68 -9.20 14.34 -6.48
C GLY A 68 -8.48 12.98 -6.62
N ALA A 69 -7.16 12.97 -6.51
CA ALA A 69 -6.36 11.74 -6.55
C ALA A 69 -6.71 10.81 -5.37
N THR A 70 -6.84 11.36 -4.17
CA THR A 70 -7.23 10.58 -2.97
C THR A 70 -8.68 10.09 -3.05
N LEU A 71 -9.62 10.87 -3.59
CA LEU A 71 -10.96 10.39 -3.92
C LEU A 71 -10.91 9.21 -4.91
N GLY A 72 -10.02 9.27 -5.91
CA GLY A 72 -9.78 8.17 -6.84
C GLY A 72 -9.28 6.89 -6.15
N LEU A 73 -8.46 7.02 -5.11
CA LEU A 73 -8.02 5.89 -4.29
C LEU A 73 -9.19 5.29 -3.49
N ASP A 74 -10.08 6.11 -2.93
CA ASP A 74 -11.28 5.63 -2.26
C ASP A 74 -12.21 4.87 -3.22
N LEU A 75 -12.38 5.38 -4.45
CA LEU A 75 -13.12 4.66 -5.49
C LEU A 75 -12.47 3.31 -5.82
N ALA A 76 -11.14 3.23 -5.84
CA ALA A 76 -10.43 1.96 -6.02
C ALA A 76 -10.70 1.01 -4.85
N VAL A 77 -10.73 1.50 -3.60
CA VAL A 77 -11.10 0.70 -2.42
C VAL A 77 -12.52 0.15 -2.56
N LEU A 78 -13.50 0.96 -2.95
CA LEU A 78 -14.88 0.54 -3.15
C LEU A 78 -15.02 -0.49 -4.29
N GLY A 79 -14.28 -0.29 -5.38
CA GLY A 79 -14.21 -1.24 -6.49
C GLY A 79 -13.61 -2.58 -6.07
N LEU A 80 -12.50 -2.57 -5.34
CA LEU A 80 -11.84 -3.76 -4.79
C LEU A 80 -12.72 -4.49 -3.78
N ALA A 81 -13.37 -3.75 -2.87
CA ALA A 81 -14.34 -4.31 -1.94
C ALA A 81 -15.48 -5.01 -2.69
N THR A 82 -15.99 -4.42 -3.78
CA THR A 82 -17.01 -5.06 -4.62
C THR A 82 -16.49 -6.35 -5.27
N VAL A 83 -15.27 -6.32 -5.81
CA VAL A 83 -14.61 -7.51 -6.38
C VAL A 83 -14.50 -8.62 -5.33
N PHE A 84 -14.03 -8.30 -4.12
CA PHE A 84 -13.85 -9.28 -3.05
C PHE A 84 -15.18 -9.79 -2.49
N TYR A 85 -16.18 -8.93 -2.34
CA TYR A 85 -17.52 -9.32 -1.90
C TYR A 85 -18.16 -10.33 -2.86
N ARG A 86 -18.03 -10.09 -4.17
CA ARG A 86 -18.59 -10.95 -5.22
C ARG A 86 -17.70 -12.14 -5.58
N ASN A 87 -16.47 -12.18 -5.07
CA ASN A 87 -15.40 -13.05 -5.59
C ASN A 87 -15.27 -12.96 -7.12
N ALA A 88 -15.46 -11.75 -7.67
CA ALA A 88 -15.40 -11.52 -9.10
C ALA A 88 -13.98 -11.76 -9.61
N ARG A 89 -13.83 -12.16 -10.88
CA ARG A 89 -12.52 -12.50 -11.47
C ARG A 89 -12.15 -11.54 -12.60
N PRO A 90 -11.98 -10.22 -12.32
CA PRO A 90 -11.54 -9.28 -13.33
C PRO A 90 -10.10 -9.60 -13.78
N ARG A 91 -9.62 -8.87 -14.81
CA ARG A 91 -8.21 -8.92 -15.21
C ARG A 91 -7.34 -8.59 -13.99
N SER A 92 -6.27 -9.34 -13.78
CA SER A 92 -5.38 -9.16 -12.61
C SER A 92 -4.81 -7.74 -12.51
N LEU A 93 -4.66 -7.04 -13.64
CA LEU A 93 -4.25 -5.65 -13.71
C LEU A 93 -5.19 -4.68 -12.97
N LEU A 94 -6.46 -5.04 -12.78
CA LEU A 94 -7.45 -4.23 -12.05
C LEU A 94 -7.42 -4.47 -10.53
N VAL A 95 -6.65 -5.47 -10.06
CA VAL A 95 -6.61 -5.84 -8.65
C VAL A 95 -5.21 -5.72 -8.09
N VAL A 96 -4.21 -6.28 -8.77
CA VAL A 96 -2.85 -6.40 -8.24
C VAL A 96 -2.17 -5.04 -8.08
N PRO A 97 -2.12 -4.14 -9.08
CA PRO A 97 -1.55 -2.80 -8.90
C PRO A 97 -2.22 -1.95 -7.81
N PRO A 98 -3.56 -1.79 -7.76
CA PRO A 98 -4.17 -0.99 -6.69
C PRO A 98 -4.01 -1.64 -5.32
N MET A 99 -4.03 -2.97 -5.22
CA MET A 99 -3.71 -3.64 -3.96
C MET A 99 -2.23 -3.51 -3.59
N TRP A 100 -1.30 -3.47 -4.54
CA TRP A 100 0.13 -3.28 -4.28
C TRP A 100 0.41 -1.90 -3.69
N ILE A 101 -0.19 -0.86 -4.27
CA ILE A 101 -0.14 0.51 -3.76
C ILE A 101 -0.86 0.57 -2.40
N GLY A 102 -2.08 0.02 -2.31
CA GLY A 102 -2.90 0.03 -1.10
C GLY A 102 -2.24 -0.70 0.08
N TYR A 103 -1.60 -1.85 -0.15
CA TYR A 103 -0.85 -2.57 0.88
C TYR A 103 0.34 -1.75 1.38
N GLY A 104 1.03 -1.06 0.46
CA GLY A 104 2.13 -0.16 0.80
C GLY A 104 1.71 1.03 1.66
N LEU A 105 0.67 1.74 1.24
CA LEU A 105 0.13 2.90 1.96
C LEU A 105 -0.48 2.49 3.31
N LEU A 106 -1.46 1.59 3.29
CA LEU A 106 -2.21 1.18 4.48
C LEU A 106 -1.33 0.40 5.46
N GLY A 107 -0.39 -0.41 4.98
CA GLY A 107 0.53 -1.16 5.83
C GLY A 107 1.40 -0.23 6.69
N GLN A 108 1.95 0.83 6.10
CA GLN A 108 2.74 1.82 6.84
C GLN A 108 1.88 2.66 7.79
N ILE A 109 0.67 3.06 7.37
CA ILE A 109 -0.28 3.75 8.26
C ILE A 109 -0.58 2.90 9.49
N LEU A 110 -0.86 1.60 9.31
CA LEU A 110 -1.11 0.68 10.43
C LEU A 110 0.11 0.57 11.36
N LEU A 111 1.32 0.49 10.81
CA LEU A 111 2.56 0.38 11.60
C LEU A 111 2.87 1.65 12.39
N LEU A 112 2.50 2.82 11.86
CA LEU A 112 2.78 4.11 12.52
C LEU A 112 1.68 4.51 13.49
N ILE A 113 0.42 4.44 13.06
CA ILE A 113 -0.71 5.01 13.80
C ILE A 113 -1.16 4.09 14.93
N VAL A 114 -1.25 2.77 14.71
CA VAL A 114 -1.78 1.87 15.74
C VAL A 114 -0.92 1.89 17.01
N PRO A 115 0.42 1.73 16.95
CA PRO A 115 1.25 1.82 18.16
C PRO A 115 1.18 3.21 18.80
N ALA A 116 1.18 4.29 18.01
CA ALA A 116 1.07 5.65 18.53
C ALA A 116 -0.21 5.85 19.35
N THR A 117 -1.36 5.32 18.89
CA THR A 117 -2.63 5.42 19.61
C THR A 117 -2.69 4.59 20.90
N LEU A 118 -1.96 3.46 20.97
CA LEU A 118 -1.92 2.61 22.16
C LEU A 118 -0.98 3.16 23.25
N LEU A 119 0.00 3.97 22.85
CA LEU A 119 1.03 4.52 23.73
C LEU A 119 0.71 5.95 24.21
N GLN A 120 -0.33 6.59 23.68
CA GLN A 120 -0.75 7.94 24.07
C GLN A 120 -1.82 7.93 25.16
N PRO A 121 -1.71 8.77 26.21
CA PRO A 121 -2.82 9.03 27.13
C PRO A 121 -4.00 9.63 26.36
N THR A 122 -5.22 9.14 26.61
CA THR A 122 -6.48 9.43 25.89
C THR A 122 -6.92 10.90 25.86
N THR A 123 -6.14 11.82 26.41
CA THR A 123 -6.45 13.26 26.51
C THR A 123 -5.68 14.13 25.52
N SER A 124 -4.73 13.57 24.77
CA SER A 124 -3.96 14.31 23.77
C SER A 124 -4.53 14.06 22.37
N ALA A 125 -5.63 14.73 22.02
CA ALA A 125 -6.05 14.79 20.62
C ALA A 125 -4.87 15.34 19.81
N SER A 126 -4.40 14.57 18.82
CA SER A 126 -3.24 14.95 18.00
C SER A 126 -3.45 16.33 17.40
N ALA A 127 -2.60 17.29 17.79
CA ALA A 127 -2.45 18.56 17.10
C ALA A 127 -1.93 18.24 15.69
N GLY A 128 -2.84 18.13 14.73
CA GLY A 128 -2.48 18.38 13.34
C GLY A 128 -2.10 19.85 13.18
N PRO A 129 -1.53 20.26 12.02
CA PRO A 129 -1.40 21.68 11.74
C PRO A 129 -2.71 22.41 12.04
N ASP A 130 -2.61 23.60 12.62
CA ASP A 130 -3.74 24.47 13.01
C ASP A 130 -4.71 24.78 11.85
N ALA A 131 -4.35 24.36 10.63
CA ALA A 131 -5.15 24.45 9.42
C ALA A 131 -6.33 23.47 9.34
N ILE A 132 -6.29 22.31 10.01
CA ILE A 132 -7.36 21.29 9.94
C ILE A 132 -7.78 20.90 11.36
N ALA A 133 -9.10 20.82 11.58
CA ALA A 133 -9.67 20.42 12.86
C ALA A 133 -9.29 18.99 13.26
N GLY A 134 -8.94 18.78 14.54
CA GLY A 134 -8.49 17.50 15.08
C GLY A 134 -9.39 16.29 14.77
N TRP A 135 -10.72 16.48 14.75
CA TRP A 135 -11.68 15.41 14.45
C TRP A 135 -11.53 14.87 13.02
N VAL A 136 -11.08 15.71 12.08
CA VAL A 136 -10.84 15.29 10.68
C VAL A 136 -9.76 14.22 10.67
N TYR A 137 -8.65 14.44 11.38
CA TYR A 137 -7.58 13.44 11.50
C TYR A 137 -8.08 12.14 12.14
N ALA A 138 -8.92 12.23 13.18
CA ALA A 138 -9.51 11.05 13.80
C ALA A 138 -10.35 10.25 12.79
N VAL A 139 -11.21 10.92 12.02
CA VAL A 139 -12.03 10.28 10.97
C VAL A 139 -11.15 9.64 9.90
N VAL A 140 -10.18 10.38 9.37
CA VAL A 140 -9.29 9.94 8.29
C VAL A 140 -8.46 8.73 8.71
N TYR A 141 -7.73 8.83 9.81
CA TYR A 141 -6.81 7.78 10.23
C TYR A 141 -7.52 6.56 10.81
N THR A 142 -8.66 6.74 11.50
CA THR A 142 -9.50 5.60 11.90
C THR A 142 -10.05 4.88 10.68
N GLY A 143 -10.53 5.63 9.68
CA GLY A 143 -10.96 5.11 8.39
C GLY A 143 -9.85 4.30 7.71
N PHE A 144 -8.67 4.88 7.53
CA PHE A 144 -7.52 4.21 6.91
C PHE A 144 -7.08 2.95 7.66
N CYS A 145 -6.99 2.99 9.00
CA CYS A 145 -6.69 1.81 9.80
C CYS A 145 -7.77 0.73 9.61
N GLY A 146 -9.04 1.11 9.67
CA GLY A 146 -10.17 0.22 9.46
C GLY A 146 -10.20 -0.42 8.07
N ILE A 147 -9.96 0.37 7.03
CA ILE A 147 -9.81 -0.09 5.64
C ILE A 147 -8.63 -1.05 5.54
N GLY A 148 -7.47 -0.75 6.14
CA GLY A 148 -6.31 -1.65 6.16
C GLY A 148 -6.61 -2.99 6.82
N LEU A 149 -7.24 -2.97 8.00
CA LEU A 149 -7.61 -4.17 8.75
C LEU A 149 -8.67 -5.04 8.03
N CYS A 150 -9.47 -4.44 7.14
CA CYS A 150 -10.50 -5.15 6.39
C CYS A 150 -10.03 -5.57 4.99
N LEU A 151 -9.48 -4.65 4.21
CA LEU A 151 -9.15 -4.83 2.81
C LEU A 151 -7.93 -5.75 2.61
N LEU A 152 -6.90 -5.64 3.46
CA LEU A 152 -5.69 -6.46 3.32
C LEU A 152 -6.00 -7.96 3.57
N PRO A 153 -6.72 -8.36 4.63
CA PRO A 153 -7.14 -9.75 4.80
C PRO A 153 -8.15 -10.22 3.74
N ALA A 154 -9.08 -9.35 3.29
CA ALA A 154 -9.99 -9.69 2.20
C ALA A 154 -9.22 -10.03 0.91
N PHE A 155 -8.19 -9.24 0.58
CA PHE A 155 -7.31 -9.53 -0.53
C PHE A 155 -6.53 -10.82 -0.33
N ALA A 156 -6.00 -11.10 0.86
CA ALA A 156 -5.30 -12.35 1.13
C ALA A 156 -6.18 -13.58 0.91
N LEU A 157 -7.46 -13.54 1.34
CA LEU A 157 -8.44 -14.61 1.08
C LEU A 157 -8.77 -14.74 -0.40
N TYR A 158 -9.03 -13.62 -1.08
CA TYR A 158 -9.30 -13.57 -2.52
C TYR A 158 -8.13 -14.14 -3.33
N ALA A 159 -6.91 -13.70 -3.01
CA ALA A 159 -5.69 -14.09 -3.68
C ALA A 159 -5.37 -15.58 -3.44
N ARG A 160 -5.67 -16.11 -2.25
CA ARG A 160 -5.57 -17.55 -1.94
C ARG A 160 -6.55 -18.38 -2.78
N ASP A 161 -7.82 -17.98 -2.91
CA ASP A 161 -8.78 -18.70 -3.79
C ASP A 161 -8.36 -18.61 -5.27
N ARG A 162 -7.83 -17.45 -5.69
CA ARG A 162 -7.54 -17.18 -7.09
C ARG A 162 -6.21 -17.73 -7.60
N TRP A 163 -5.18 -17.75 -6.76
CA TRP A 163 -3.79 -18.06 -7.12
C TRP A 163 -3.12 -19.07 -6.17
N GLY A 164 -3.80 -19.52 -5.12
CA GLY A 164 -3.20 -20.21 -3.98
C GLY A 164 -2.82 -21.68 -4.13
N ARG A 165 -2.83 -22.26 -5.35
CA ARG A 165 -2.66 -23.72 -5.55
C ARG A 165 -1.35 -24.28 -4.99
N ASP A 166 -0.31 -23.45 -4.89
CA ASP A 166 1.03 -23.85 -4.40
C ASP A 166 1.55 -22.98 -3.24
N TRP A 167 0.68 -22.21 -2.57
CA TRP A 167 1.09 -21.24 -1.55
C TRP A 167 1.58 -21.87 -0.25
N SER A 168 1.02 -23.03 0.11
CA SER A 168 1.40 -23.79 1.31
C SER A 168 2.71 -24.57 1.15
N ARG A 169 3.29 -24.61 -0.06
CA ARG A 169 4.55 -25.31 -0.29
C ARG A 169 5.69 -24.65 0.50
N PRO A 170 6.46 -25.41 1.29
CA PRO A 170 7.67 -24.90 1.92
C PRO A 170 8.63 -24.33 0.88
N LEU A 171 9.31 -23.22 1.18
CA LEU A 171 10.27 -22.59 0.25
C LEU A 171 11.35 -23.57 -0.25
N LYS A 172 11.78 -24.53 0.57
CA LYS A 172 12.73 -25.60 0.19
C LYS A 172 12.30 -26.48 -0.99
N SER A 173 11.00 -26.53 -1.28
CA SER A 173 10.44 -27.34 -2.38
C SER A 173 10.51 -26.65 -3.74
N VAL A 174 11.05 -25.42 -3.77
CA VAL A 174 11.22 -24.62 -4.98
C VAL A 174 12.71 -24.52 -5.28
N ALA A 175 13.10 -24.79 -6.53
CA ALA A 175 14.49 -24.65 -6.94
C ALA A 175 14.99 -23.21 -6.68
N PRO A 176 16.17 -23.02 -6.06
CA PRO A 176 16.78 -21.72 -5.89
C PRO A 176 16.83 -20.95 -7.21
N GLN A 177 16.51 -19.66 -7.16
CA GLN A 177 16.59 -18.77 -8.30
C GLN A 177 17.70 -17.74 -8.05
N PRO A 178 18.48 -17.36 -9.07
CA PRO A 178 19.55 -16.39 -8.89
C PRO A 178 18.99 -15.05 -8.42
N VAL A 179 19.54 -14.55 -7.31
CA VAL A 179 19.26 -13.20 -6.82
C VAL A 179 19.88 -12.21 -7.81
N PRO A 180 19.14 -11.21 -8.31
CA PRO A 180 19.76 -10.10 -9.01
C PRO A 180 20.59 -9.30 -8.00
N ALA A 181 21.90 -9.59 -7.94
CA ALA A 181 22.83 -9.01 -6.96
C ALA A 181 22.77 -7.48 -6.99
N PHE A 182 22.74 -6.89 -8.18
CA PHE A 182 22.57 -5.45 -8.35
C PHE A 182 21.30 -4.91 -7.66
N THR A 183 20.13 -5.51 -7.90
CA THR A 183 18.85 -5.10 -7.27
C THR A 183 18.92 -5.18 -5.75
N THR A 184 19.53 -6.24 -5.23
CA THR A 184 19.66 -6.45 -3.78
C THR A 184 20.62 -5.44 -3.16
N SER A 185 21.79 -5.23 -3.76
CA SER A 185 22.77 -4.27 -3.27
C SER A 185 22.22 -2.84 -3.29
N VAL A 186 21.55 -2.45 -4.39
CA VAL A 186 20.90 -1.13 -4.48
C VAL A 186 19.82 -1.00 -3.40
N ALA A 187 18.95 -1.99 -3.22
CA ALA A 187 17.92 -1.92 -2.20
C ALA A 187 18.51 -1.86 -0.77
N VAL A 188 19.58 -2.60 -0.48
CA VAL A 188 20.28 -2.49 0.82
C VAL A 188 20.86 -1.08 1.01
N LEU A 189 21.52 -0.52 -0.01
CA LEU A 189 22.07 0.85 0.06
C LEU A 189 20.98 1.89 0.28
N VAL A 190 19.83 1.77 -0.38
CA VAL A 190 18.68 2.66 -0.17
C VAL A 190 18.16 2.52 1.27
N ALA A 191 17.97 1.30 1.78
CA ALA A 191 17.53 1.08 3.15
C ALA A 191 18.50 1.68 4.18
N LEU A 192 19.82 1.53 3.97
CA LEU A 192 20.85 2.11 4.83
C LEU A 192 20.87 3.64 4.76
N ALA A 193 20.70 4.21 3.57
CA ALA A 193 20.63 5.67 3.39
C ALA A 193 19.40 6.27 4.09
N LEU A 194 18.25 5.60 3.98
CA LEU A 194 17.02 5.99 4.70
C LEU A 194 17.22 5.90 6.22
N ALA A 195 17.83 4.81 6.70
CA ALA A 195 18.13 4.66 8.13
C ALA A 195 19.08 5.75 8.63
N GLY A 196 20.19 5.99 7.91
CA GLY A 196 21.15 7.03 8.23
C GLY A 196 20.51 8.41 8.25
N TYR A 197 19.67 8.73 7.27
CA TYR A 197 18.93 10.00 7.23
C TYR A 197 17.91 10.13 8.36
N GLY A 198 17.21 9.05 8.71
CA GLY A 198 16.30 9.04 9.85
C GLY A 198 17.01 9.26 11.19
N LEU A 199 18.20 8.67 11.36
CA LEU A 199 19.01 8.80 12.59
C LEU A 199 19.66 10.18 12.74
N THR A 200 19.81 10.97 11.67
CA THR A 200 20.37 12.33 11.74
C THR A 200 19.32 13.39 12.07
N ARG A 201 18.04 13.01 12.18
CA ARG A 201 16.96 13.92 12.58
C ARG A 201 17.06 14.22 14.07
N GLY A 202 17.00 15.51 14.42
CA GLY A 202 17.12 15.98 15.81
C GLY A 202 15.95 15.58 16.71
N ASP A 203 14.76 15.35 16.14
CA ASP A 203 13.60 14.79 16.83
C ASP A 203 13.30 13.38 16.29
N LEU A 204 13.04 12.43 17.20
CA LEU A 204 12.64 11.08 16.85
C LEU A 204 11.38 11.06 15.98
N ARG A 205 10.42 11.97 16.23
CA ARG A 205 9.18 12.07 15.43
C ARG A 205 9.46 12.32 13.95
N ASP A 206 10.46 13.15 13.65
CA ASP A 206 10.88 13.44 12.28
C ASP A 206 11.64 12.26 11.64
N GLY A 207 12.36 11.47 12.44
CA GLY A 207 13.14 10.33 11.97
C GLY A 207 12.31 9.07 11.72
N VAL A 208 11.25 8.86 12.50
CA VAL A 208 10.41 7.64 12.49
C VAL A 208 9.90 7.26 11.10
N PRO A 209 9.40 8.16 10.24
CA PRO A 209 8.96 7.80 8.89
C PRO A 209 10.09 7.18 8.04
N TRP A 210 11.28 7.78 8.07
CA TRP A 210 12.45 7.31 7.32
C TRP A 210 12.97 5.97 7.85
N LEU A 211 12.98 5.79 9.17
CA LEU A 211 13.35 4.52 9.82
C LEU A 211 12.34 3.40 9.49
N THR A 212 11.06 3.75 9.42
CA THR A 212 10.00 2.81 9.03
C THR A 212 10.16 2.37 7.58
N ASP A 213 10.44 3.31 6.67
CA ASP A 213 10.74 3.00 5.27
C ASP A 213 11.99 2.11 5.16
N ALA A 214 13.05 2.41 5.91
CA ALA A 214 14.26 1.60 5.95
C ALA A 214 13.98 0.16 6.39
N GLY A 215 13.20 -0.01 7.47
CA GLY A 215 12.80 -1.31 7.99
C GLY A 215 11.95 -2.11 7.00
N LEU A 216 10.93 -1.49 6.40
CA LEU A 216 10.08 -2.12 5.38
C LEU A 216 10.89 -2.57 4.15
N GLY A 217 11.85 -1.74 3.72
CA GLY A 217 12.78 -2.07 2.64
C GLY A 217 13.69 -3.24 2.97
N ALA A 218 14.30 -3.22 4.16
CA ALA A 218 15.14 -4.30 4.64
C ALA A 218 14.36 -5.63 4.71
N LEU A 219 13.12 -5.61 5.22
CA LEU A 219 12.25 -6.79 5.25
C LEU A 219 11.93 -7.30 3.85
N ALA A 220 11.67 -6.42 2.88
CA ALA A 220 11.45 -6.82 1.49
C ALA A 220 12.70 -7.46 0.86
N VAL A 221 13.88 -6.92 1.14
CA VAL A 221 15.16 -7.52 0.70
C VAL A 221 15.37 -8.88 1.33
N LEU A 222 15.16 -9.02 2.65
CA LEU A 222 15.28 -10.29 3.36
C LEU A 222 14.28 -11.33 2.81
N ALA A 223 13.06 -10.91 2.48
CA ALA A 223 12.07 -11.77 1.84
C ALA A 223 12.51 -12.24 0.44
N LEU A 224 13.10 -11.36 -0.38
CA LEU A 224 13.68 -11.73 -1.68
C LEU A 224 14.84 -12.73 -1.51
N LEU A 225 15.72 -12.50 -0.55
CA LEU A 225 16.83 -13.41 -0.25
C LEU A 225 16.33 -14.77 0.24
N ALA A 226 15.30 -14.80 1.08
CA ALA A 226 14.67 -16.03 1.56
C ALA A 226 14.01 -16.82 0.42
N LEU A 227 13.32 -16.13 -0.49
CA LEU A 227 12.73 -16.71 -1.72
C LEU A 227 13.80 -17.31 -2.63
N SER A 228 14.95 -16.63 -2.75
CA SER A 228 16.00 -17.02 -3.68
C SER A 228 16.87 -18.17 -3.14
N ARG A 229 17.06 -18.24 -1.82
CA ARG A 229 17.85 -19.27 -1.14
C ARG A 229 17.03 -20.47 -0.65
N GLY A 230 15.70 -20.45 -0.79
CA GLY A 230 14.84 -21.55 -0.34
C GLY A 230 14.85 -21.76 1.18
N MET A 231 14.89 -20.69 1.98
CA MET A 231 15.01 -20.77 3.45
C MET A 231 13.87 -21.57 4.11
N THR A 232 14.18 -22.34 5.17
CA THR A 232 13.42 -23.54 5.55
C THR A 232 12.18 -23.34 6.45
N ALA A 233 12.04 -22.20 7.14
CA ALA A 233 11.02 -22.03 8.18
C ALA A 233 9.74 -21.29 7.75
N LEU A 234 9.75 -20.60 6.60
CA LEU A 234 8.64 -19.72 6.20
C LEU A 234 7.84 -20.31 5.01
N PRO A 235 6.49 -20.21 5.04
CA PRO A 235 5.67 -20.47 3.87
C PRO A 235 6.04 -19.52 2.72
N ARG A 236 6.01 -20.00 1.47
CA ARG A 236 6.34 -19.15 0.30
C ARG A 236 5.46 -17.90 0.19
N TRP A 237 4.18 -18.02 0.54
CA TRP A 237 3.23 -16.91 0.46
C TRP A 237 3.59 -15.74 1.38
N SER A 238 4.17 -16.00 2.56
CA SER A 238 4.49 -14.93 3.51
C SER A 238 5.65 -14.08 3.00
N ALA A 239 6.70 -14.72 2.47
CA ALA A 239 7.82 -14.02 1.85
C ALA A 239 7.38 -13.21 0.61
N LEU A 240 6.49 -13.77 -0.23
CA LEU A 240 5.91 -13.02 -1.35
C LEU A 240 5.08 -11.82 -0.89
N LEU A 241 4.28 -11.95 0.18
CA LEU A 241 3.51 -10.83 0.72
C LEU A 241 4.41 -9.75 1.33
N VAL A 242 5.48 -10.11 2.05
CA VAL A 242 6.43 -9.13 2.60
C VAL A 242 7.15 -8.39 1.47
N LEU A 243 7.61 -9.10 0.45
CA LEU A 243 8.23 -8.48 -0.73
C LEU A 243 7.23 -7.58 -1.48
N PHE A 244 5.99 -8.03 -1.65
CA PHE A 244 4.90 -7.26 -2.26
C PHE A 244 4.58 -5.99 -1.47
N ALA A 245 4.40 -6.10 -0.16
CA ALA A 245 4.09 -4.99 0.73
C ALA A 245 5.21 -3.96 0.80
N GLY A 246 6.45 -4.40 1.04
CA GLY A 246 7.58 -3.48 1.19
C GLY A 246 7.97 -2.79 -0.12
N SER A 247 7.93 -3.50 -1.25
CA SER A 247 8.13 -2.86 -2.57
C SER A 247 7.03 -1.85 -2.90
N GLY A 248 5.77 -2.17 -2.55
CA GLY A 248 4.63 -1.26 -2.72
C GLY A 248 4.72 -0.04 -1.82
N ALA A 249 5.14 -0.21 -0.57
CA ALA A 249 5.34 0.89 0.38
C ALA A 249 6.40 1.87 -0.13
N TRP A 250 7.56 1.38 -0.55
CA TRP A 250 8.61 2.23 -1.11
C TRP A 250 8.16 3.03 -2.32
N VAL A 251 7.43 2.42 -3.26
CA VAL A 251 6.93 3.15 -4.43
C VAL A 251 5.84 4.14 -4.03
N ALA A 252 4.85 3.73 -3.24
CA ALA A 252 3.73 4.60 -2.89
C ALA A 252 4.15 5.79 -2.04
N TRP A 253 4.93 5.57 -0.99
CA TRP A 253 5.44 6.64 -0.12
C TRP A 253 6.58 7.44 -0.76
N GLY A 254 7.37 6.82 -1.65
CA GLY A 254 8.36 7.53 -2.44
C GLY A 254 7.69 8.50 -3.42
N VAL A 255 6.65 8.07 -4.15
CA VAL A 255 5.87 8.97 -5.03
C VAL A 255 5.17 10.05 -4.22
N TYR A 256 4.52 9.71 -3.11
CA TYR A 256 3.91 10.69 -2.22
C TYR A 256 4.91 11.73 -1.72
N GLY A 257 6.07 11.30 -1.24
CA GLY A 257 7.15 12.19 -0.81
C GLY A 257 7.68 13.07 -1.95
N LEU A 258 7.89 12.52 -3.15
CA LEU A 258 8.29 13.32 -4.32
C LEU A 258 7.27 14.41 -4.67
N VAL A 259 5.97 14.11 -4.56
CA VAL A 259 4.92 15.10 -4.79
C VAL A 259 4.99 16.21 -3.74
N LEU A 260 5.15 15.87 -2.46
CA LEU A 260 5.27 16.87 -1.39
C LEU A 260 6.52 17.75 -1.51
N GLU A 261 7.60 17.18 -2.01
CA GLU A 261 8.88 17.90 -2.13
C GLU A 261 8.98 18.68 -3.45
N LEU A 262 8.48 18.16 -4.58
CA LEU A 262 8.71 18.80 -5.89
C LEU A 262 7.55 19.69 -6.35
N VAL A 263 6.36 19.51 -5.79
CA VAL A 263 5.17 20.26 -6.22
C VAL A 263 4.82 21.28 -5.13
N PRO A 264 4.75 22.58 -5.43
CA PRO A 264 4.29 23.58 -4.48
C PRO A 264 2.90 23.20 -3.93
N ASN A 265 2.79 23.05 -2.62
CA ASN A 265 1.57 22.56 -1.97
C ASN A 265 1.41 23.15 -0.57
N ASP A 266 0.20 23.04 -0.03
CA ASP A 266 -0.18 23.67 1.22
C ASP A 266 0.22 22.82 2.45
N LEU A 267 0.79 21.63 2.24
CA LEU A 267 1.14 20.66 3.31
C LEU A 267 2.57 20.82 3.82
N THR A 268 3.43 21.51 3.09
CA THR A 268 4.83 21.73 3.44
C THR A 268 5.17 23.21 3.36
N SER A 269 5.86 23.72 4.38
CA SER A 269 6.35 25.10 4.43
C SER A 269 7.87 25.12 4.28
N GLY A 270 8.37 25.69 3.18
CA GLY A 270 9.81 25.93 2.97
C GLY A 270 10.37 25.28 1.70
N PRO A 271 11.61 25.64 1.31
CA PRO A 271 12.26 25.07 0.15
C PRO A 271 12.61 23.60 0.38
N SER A 272 12.34 22.78 -0.64
CA SER A 272 12.66 21.35 -0.65
C SER A 272 14.16 21.15 -0.53
N SER A 273 14.57 20.29 0.40
CA SER A 273 15.98 19.92 0.48
C SER A 273 16.31 18.80 -0.50
N ALA A 274 17.53 18.78 -1.04
CA ALA A 274 17.91 17.78 -2.04
C ALA A 274 17.84 16.34 -1.50
N ALA A 275 18.08 16.14 -0.20
CA ALA A 275 18.16 14.81 0.40
C ALA A 275 16.82 14.05 0.38
N PRO A 276 15.68 14.58 0.90
CA PRO A 276 14.36 13.96 0.77
C PRO A 276 13.96 13.66 -0.68
N VAL A 277 14.27 14.55 -1.63
CA VAL A 277 13.99 14.32 -3.06
C VAL A 277 14.75 13.10 -3.56
N ILE A 278 16.07 13.04 -3.33
CA ILE A 278 16.93 11.93 -3.76
C ILE A 278 16.48 10.62 -3.10
N LEU A 279 16.21 10.63 -1.80
CA LEU A 279 15.81 9.44 -1.05
C LEU A 279 14.44 8.92 -1.51
N ASN A 280 13.47 9.80 -1.75
CA ASN A 280 12.17 9.40 -2.27
C ASN A 280 12.25 8.88 -3.71
N ALA A 281 13.09 9.47 -4.57
CA ALA A 281 13.37 8.92 -5.90
C ALA A 281 14.03 7.54 -5.82
N ALA A 282 14.97 7.35 -4.89
CA ALA A 282 15.64 6.08 -4.66
C ALA A 282 14.67 5.00 -4.14
N LYS A 283 13.73 5.35 -3.25
CA LYS A 283 12.63 4.48 -2.82
C LYS A 283 11.80 4.01 -4.02
N VAL A 284 11.38 4.92 -4.90
CA VAL A 284 10.61 4.57 -6.11
C VAL A 284 11.40 3.60 -7.00
N ALA A 285 12.66 3.92 -7.31
CA ALA A 285 13.50 3.07 -8.15
C ALA A 285 13.74 1.69 -7.54
N GLY A 286 14.10 1.65 -6.25
CA GLY A 286 14.34 0.41 -5.50
C GLY A 286 13.09 -0.45 -5.38
N GLY A 287 11.93 0.16 -5.09
CA GLY A 287 10.65 -0.54 -4.99
C GLY A 287 10.21 -1.13 -6.33
N LEU A 288 10.37 -0.40 -7.44
CA LEU A 288 10.12 -0.94 -8.78
C LEU A 288 11.07 -2.09 -9.14
N ALA A 289 12.35 -2.00 -8.75
CA ALA A 289 13.31 -3.07 -8.99
C ALA A 289 12.95 -4.34 -8.21
N LEU A 290 12.54 -4.21 -6.93
CA LEU A 290 12.03 -5.32 -6.12
C LEU A 290 10.71 -5.89 -6.68
N ALA A 291 9.77 -5.05 -7.10
CA ALA A 291 8.49 -5.51 -7.66
C ALA A 291 8.67 -6.36 -8.94
N ARG A 292 9.70 -6.06 -9.76
CA ARG A 292 10.01 -6.85 -10.96
C ARG A 292 10.44 -8.28 -10.62
N THR A 293 11.03 -8.53 -9.46
CA THR A 293 11.46 -9.89 -9.06
C THR A 293 10.28 -10.75 -8.61
N ILE A 294 9.17 -10.16 -8.14
CA ILE A 294 7.96 -10.89 -7.74
C ILE A 294 7.48 -11.81 -8.86
N ARG A 295 7.48 -11.34 -10.12
CA ARG A 295 7.08 -12.14 -11.29
C ARG A 295 7.96 -13.38 -11.54
N ARG A 296 9.21 -13.39 -11.05
CA ARG A 296 10.10 -14.55 -11.15
C ARG A 296 9.81 -15.59 -10.07
N HIS A 297 9.11 -15.20 -9.01
CA HIS A 297 8.82 -16.03 -7.84
C HIS A 297 7.31 -16.26 -7.63
N ALA A 298 6.43 -15.80 -8.53
CA ALA A 298 4.97 -15.98 -8.50
C ALA A 298 4.53 -16.88 -9.65
#